data_AF-A0A931XHM6-F1
#
_entry.id   AF-A0A931XHM6-F1
#
_cell.length_a   1.000
_cell.length_b   1.000
_cell.length_c   1.000
_cell.angle_alpha   90.00
_cell.angle_beta   90.00
_cell.angle_gamma   90.00
#
_symmetry.space_group_name_H-M   'P 1'
#
loop_
_entity.id
_entity.type
_entity.pdbx_description
1 polymer ?
#
loop_
_entity_poly.entity_id
_entity_poly.type
_entity_poly.pdbx_seq_one_letter_code
_entity_poly.pdbx_strand_id
1 'polypeptide(L)'
;MVASDLAQRVFRPGEAVRFPQAAVTLLDARREGQRLTVRLRVEATQDVSLRQQYDFELRDGAGRFGTPALLGVPDPAFNGRVAAGTLLEGHVGFDLPPEMTDVSAMRLVYRPTFAPDVAVSFAFE
;
A
#
# COMPACT_ATOMS: atom_id res chain seq x y z
N MET A 1 10.75 12.88 -18.03
CA MET A 1 9.48 13.14 -17.32
C MET A 1 8.67 11.85 -17.32
N VAL A 2 8.67 11.09 -16.22
CA VAL A 2 7.88 9.84 -16.06
C VAL A 2 7.30 9.71 -14.64
N ALA A 3 7.97 10.25 -13.62
CA ALA A 3 7.50 10.19 -12.22
C ALA A 3 6.18 10.95 -11.95
N SER A 4 5.89 12.03 -12.68
CA SER A 4 4.72 12.89 -12.42
C SER A 4 3.38 12.23 -12.79
N ASP A 5 3.36 11.35 -13.79
CA ASP A 5 2.12 10.73 -14.29
C ASP A 5 1.65 9.59 -13.36
N LEU A 6 2.60 8.83 -12.81
CA LEU A 6 2.31 7.75 -11.86
C LEU A 6 1.78 8.29 -10.52
N ALA A 7 2.26 9.46 -10.08
CA ALA A 7 1.93 10.01 -8.76
C ALA A 7 0.56 10.69 -8.69
N GLN A 8 -0.01 11.08 -9.84
CA GLN A 8 -1.32 11.74 -9.92
C GLN A 8 -2.47 10.76 -10.22
N ARG A 9 -2.14 9.51 -10.59
CA ARG A 9 -3.12 8.48 -10.90
C ARG A 9 -3.62 7.80 -9.63
N VAL A 10 -4.92 7.55 -9.60
CA VAL A 10 -5.58 6.73 -8.58
C VAL A 10 -5.82 5.34 -9.17
N PHE A 11 -5.32 4.31 -8.49
CA PHE A 11 -5.45 2.91 -8.91
C PHE A 11 -6.62 2.23 -8.20
N ARG A 12 -7.31 1.35 -8.90
CA ARG A 12 -8.43 0.56 -8.35
C ARG A 12 -7.95 -0.74 -7.70
N PRO A 13 -8.75 -1.35 -6.80
CA PRO A 13 -8.51 -2.72 -6.38
C PRO A 13 -8.33 -3.66 -7.59
N GLY A 14 -7.33 -4.54 -7.54
CA GLY A 14 -6.95 -5.45 -8.61
C GLY A 14 -5.96 -4.86 -9.64
N GLU A 15 -5.77 -3.54 -9.69
CA GLU A 15 -4.78 -2.92 -10.58
C GLU A 15 -3.36 -2.99 -9.99
N ALA A 16 -2.43 -3.53 -10.77
CA ALA A 16 -1.03 -3.60 -10.41
C ALA A 16 -0.28 -2.32 -10.82
N VAL A 17 0.37 -1.68 -9.85
CA VAL A 17 1.28 -0.55 -10.08
C VAL A 17 2.70 -1.07 -10.19
N ARG A 18 3.29 -0.93 -11.38
CA ARG A 18 4.62 -1.45 -11.67
C ARG A 18 5.69 -0.40 -11.40
N PHE A 19 6.64 -0.77 -10.54
CA PHE A 19 7.90 -0.09 -10.35
C PHE A 19 9.03 -0.94 -10.96
N PRO A 20 10.25 -0.39 -11.13
CA PRO A 20 11.38 -1.18 -11.63
C PRO A 20 11.69 -2.42 -10.78
N GLN A 21 11.44 -2.34 -9.46
CA GLN A 21 11.85 -3.38 -8.51
C GLN A 21 10.70 -4.26 -8.00
N ALA A 22 9.46 -3.77 -8.09
CA ALA A 22 8.30 -4.52 -7.65
C ALA A 22 7.03 -4.06 -8.37
N ALA A 23 6.01 -4.92 -8.42
CA ALA A 23 4.64 -4.53 -8.74
C ALA A 23 3.77 -4.65 -7.49
N VAL A 24 3.00 -3.60 -7.17
CA VAL A 24 2.14 -3.55 -5.99
C VAL A 24 0.68 -3.48 -6.43
N THR A 25 -0.14 -4.37 -5.88
CA THR A 25 -1.57 -4.46 -6.18
C THR A 25 -2.35 -4.37 -4.88
N LEU A 26 -3.32 -3.45 -4.82
CA LEU A 26 -4.33 -3.49 -3.76
C LEU A 26 -5.34 -4.59 -4.10
N LEU A 27 -5.54 -5.56 -3.23
CA LEU A 27 -6.46 -6.67 -3.47
C LEU A 27 -7.88 -6.36 -3.00
N ASP A 28 -8.00 -5.95 -1.74
CA ASP A 28 -9.28 -5.72 -1.06
C ASP A 28 -9.05 -4.79 0.14
N ALA A 29 -10.08 -4.11 0.62
CA ALA A 29 -10.06 -3.33 1.84
C ALA A 29 -11.34 -3.61 2.64
N ARG A 30 -11.17 -4.03 3.90
CA ARG A 30 -12.29 -4.40 4.77
C ARG A 30 -12.27 -3.58 6.03
N ARG A 31 -13.46 -3.10 6.41
CA ARG A 31 -13.67 -2.37 7.66
C ARG A 31 -14.35 -3.26 8.69
N GLU A 32 -13.80 -3.29 9.88
CA GLU A 32 -14.36 -3.96 11.05
C GLU A 32 -14.40 -2.95 12.22
N GLY A 33 -15.57 -2.36 12.47
CA GLY A 33 -15.73 -1.30 13.46
C GLY A 33 -14.89 -0.06 13.14
N GLN A 34 -13.85 0.19 13.94
CA GLN A 34 -12.89 1.29 13.77
C GLN A 34 -11.57 0.81 13.15
N ARG A 35 -11.48 -0.42 12.67
CA ARG A 35 -10.29 -0.95 11.99
C ARG A 35 -10.53 -1.01 10.49
N LEU A 36 -9.61 -0.47 9.70
CA LEU A 36 -9.53 -0.73 8.26
C LEU A 36 -8.34 -1.65 7.99
N THR A 37 -8.59 -2.79 7.36
CA THR A 37 -7.58 -3.76 6.94
C THR A 37 -7.51 -3.78 5.43
N VAL A 38 -6.36 -3.41 4.87
CA VAL A 38 -6.11 -3.39 3.43
C VAL A 38 -5.20 -4.56 3.05
N ARG A 39 -5.67 -5.43 2.17
CA ARG A 39 -4.91 -6.55 1.62
C ARG A 39 -4.14 -6.11 0.38
N LEU A 40 -2.88 -6.50 0.31
CA LEU A 40 -1.96 -6.12 -0.74
C LEU A 40 -1.23 -7.35 -1.27
N ARG A 41 -0.84 -7.28 -2.55
CA ARG A 41 0.11 -8.20 -3.17
C ARG A 41 1.29 -7.41 -3.70
N VAL A 42 2.49 -7.90 -3.43
CA VAL A 42 3.75 -7.39 -3.96
C VAL A 42 4.41 -8.50 -4.76
N GLU A 43 4.68 -8.23 -6.03
CA GLU A 43 5.49 -9.09 -6.89
C GLU A 43 6.88 -8.46 -7.03
N ALA A 44 7.94 -9.15 -6.61
CA ALA A 44 9.29 -8.66 -6.85
C ALA A 44 9.64 -8.84 -8.33
N THR A 45 9.92 -7.75 -9.06
CA THR A 45 10.28 -7.83 -10.49
C THR A 45 11.77 -8.08 -10.71
N GLN A 46 12.57 -7.92 -9.65
CA GLN A 46 13.98 -8.24 -9.57
C GLN A 46 14.30 -8.73 -8.14
N ASP A 47 15.53 -9.14 -7.87
CA ASP A 47 15.94 -9.45 -6.51
C ASP A 47 15.95 -8.17 -5.66
N VAL A 48 15.08 -8.08 -4.66
CA VAL A 48 14.98 -6.89 -3.78
C VAL A 48 15.17 -7.26 -2.33
N SER A 49 15.74 -6.35 -1.54
CA SER A 49 15.71 -6.46 -0.09
C SER A 49 14.50 -5.69 0.41
N LEU A 50 13.43 -6.39 0.80
CA LEU A 50 12.30 -5.76 1.48
C LEU A 50 12.68 -5.54 2.95
N ARG A 51 12.56 -4.29 3.41
CA ARG A 51 12.59 -3.95 4.83
C ARG A 51 11.18 -3.60 5.25
N GLN A 52 10.79 -3.94 6.48
CA GLN A 52 9.46 -3.65 7.06
C GLN A 52 9.19 -2.14 7.30
N GLN A 53 9.83 -1.24 6.56
CA GLN A 53 9.56 0.19 6.76
C GLN A 53 8.24 0.57 6.10
N TYR A 54 7.44 1.27 6.90
CA TYR A 54 6.05 1.63 6.66
C TYR A 54 5.94 2.61 5.50
N ASP A 55 5.95 2.08 4.28
CA ASP A 55 5.79 2.84 3.04
C ASP A 55 4.33 3.20 2.74
N PHE A 56 3.39 2.84 3.63
CA PHE A 56 1.97 3.09 3.43
C PHE A 56 1.46 4.17 4.38
N GLU A 57 0.66 5.08 3.84
CA GLU A 57 -0.11 6.07 4.57
C GLU A 57 -1.56 5.93 4.13
N LEU A 58 -2.50 6.12 5.04
CA LEU A 58 -3.90 6.29 4.66
C LEU A 58 -4.16 7.79 4.61
N ARG A 59 -4.88 8.32 3.61
CA ARG A 59 -5.21 9.75 3.52
C ARG A 59 -6.69 9.95 3.25
N ASP A 60 -7.28 10.96 3.89
CA ASP A 60 -8.62 11.45 3.55
C ASP A 60 -8.53 12.44 2.36
N GLY A 61 -9.67 12.92 1.86
CA GLY A 61 -9.71 13.93 0.79
C GLY A 61 -9.03 15.27 1.14
N ALA A 62 -8.72 15.50 2.43
CA ALA A 62 -7.98 16.64 2.91
C ALA A 62 -6.47 16.33 3.15
N GLY A 63 -6.04 15.10 2.89
CA GLY A 63 -4.65 14.64 3.02
C GLY A 63 -4.18 14.37 4.45
N ARG A 64 -5.08 14.21 5.42
CA ARG A 64 -4.77 14.31 6.87
C ARG A 64 -4.57 13.00 7.62
N PHE A 65 -4.74 11.85 6.97
CA PHE A 65 -4.83 10.58 7.71
C PHE A 65 -3.45 9.93 7.96
N GLY A 66 -3.34 9.15 9.04
CA GLY A 66 -2.06 8.76 9.65
C GLY A 66 -1.37 7.53 9.07
N THR A 67 -0.24 7.18 9.69
CA THR A 67 0.54 5.98 9.42
C THR A 67 -0.17 4.73 9.98
N PRO A 68 0.04 3.55 9.38
CA PRO A 68 -0.61 2.30 9.79
C PRO A 68 -0.29 1.94 11.23
N ALA A 69 -1.29 1.38 11.91
CA ALA A 69 -1.19 0.95 13.30
C ALA A 69 -0.65 -0.49 13.44
N LEU A 70 -0.78 -1.33 12.40
CA LEU A 70 -0.12 -2.65 12.35
C LEU A 70 0.04 -3.11 10.91
N LEU A 71 1.25 -3.53 10.52
CA LEU A 71 1.47 -4.38 9.36
C LEU A 71 1.28 -5.83 9.82
N GLY A 72 0.11 -6.40 9.54
CA GLY A 72 -0.09 -7.82 9.68
C GLY A 72 0.44 -8.49 8.43
N VAL A 73 1.75 -8.61 8.33
CA VAL A 73 2.34 -9.47 7.31
C VAL A 73 2.52 -10.83 7.96
N PRO A 74 1.73 -11.86 7.57
CA PRO A 74 1.93 -13.20 8.12
C PRO A 74 3.25 -13.84 7.66
N ASP A 75 3.93 -13.26 6.67
CA ASP A 75 5.09 -13.85 6.03
C ASP A 75 6.42 -13.20 6.48
N PRO A 76 7.35 -13.95 7.13
CA PRO A 76 8.71 -13.47 7.41
C PRO A 76 9.48 -13.03 6.15
N ALA A 77 9.00 -13.34 4.95
CA ALA A 77 9.58 -12.91 3.68
C ALA A 77 9.63 -11.39 3.45
N PHE A 78 8.83 -10.57 4.16
CA PHE A 78 8.93 -9.10 4.07
C PHE A 78 10.11 -8.51 4.85
N ASN A 79 10.90 -9.34 5.53
CA ASN A 79 12.12 -8.92 6.21
C ASN A 79 13.30 -9.74 5.69
N GLY A 80 13.76 -9.42 4.48
CA GLY A 80 14.82 -10.18 3.84
C GLY A 80 14.97 -9.91 2.35
N ARG A 81 15.81 -10.73 1.72
CA ARG A 81 15.98 -10.72 0.27
C ARG A 81 14.88 -11.56 -0.37
N VAL A 82 14.15 -10.95 -1.28
CA VAL A 82 13.06 -11.53 -2.04
C VAL A 82 13.55 -11.72 -3.47
N ALA A 83 13.44 -12.93 -3.98
CA ALA A 83 13.88 -13.24 -5.33
C ALA A 83 12.93 -12.65 -6.38
N ALA A 84 13.46 -12.35 -7.55
CA ALA A 84 12.64 -11.97 -8.70
C ALA A 84 11.56 -13.04 -8.98
N GLY A 85 10.33 -12.59 -9.23
CA GLY A 85 9.16 -13.43 -9.46
C GLY A 85 8.46 -13.94 -8.19
N THR A 86 9.00 -13.69 -6.99
CA THR A 86 8.30 -14.01 -5.75
C THR A 86 7.07 -13.12 -5.57
N LEU A 87 5.93 -13.76 -5.31
CA LEU A 87 4.69 -13.11 -4.92
C LEU A 87 4.54 -13.15 -3.40
N LEU A 88 4.33 -11.97 -2.82
CA LEU A 88 4.13 -11.80 -1.39
C LEU A 88 2.76 -11.16 -1.18
N GLU A 89 1.93 -11.79 -0.34
CA GLU A 89 0.66 -11.21 0.09
C GLU A 89 0.72 -10.81 1.56
N GLY A 90 0.15 -9.67 1.88
CA GLY A 90 0.13 -9.14 3.23
C GLY A 90 -1.09 -8.26 3.47
N HIS A 91 -1.22 -7.75 4.69
CA HIS A 91 -2.21 -6.74 4.99
C HIS A 91 -1.66 -5.62 5.87
N VAL A 92 -2.22 -4.43 5.68
CA VAL A 92 -1.93 -3.22 6.46
C VAL A 92 -3.19 -2.81 7.18
N GLY A 93 -3.10 -2.64 8.50
CA GLY A 93 -4.21 -2.21 9.33
C GLY A 93 -4.07 -0.76 9.81
N PHE A 94 -5.16 -0.03 9.75
CA PHE A 94 -5.29 1.36 10.19
C PHE A 94 -6.41 1.46 11.23
N ASP A 95 -6.14 2.14 12.33
CA ASP A 95 -7.19 2.54 13.27
C ASP A 95 -7.82 3.84 12.78
N LEU A 96 -9.12 3.80 12.55
CA LEU A 96 -9.96 4.91 12.13
C LEU A 96 -10.51 5.62 13.36
N PRO A 97 -10.60 6.96 13.37
CA PRO A 97 -11.24 7.68 14.46
C PRO A 97 -12.76 7.41 14.43
N PRO A 98 -13.43 7.54 15.58
CA PRO A 98 -14.85 7.18 15.71
C PRO A 98 -15.76 7.93 14.72
N GLU A 99 -15.45 9.19 14.41
CA GLU A 99 -16.21 10.04 13.50
C GLU A 99 -16.10 9.62 12.02
N MET A 100 -15.12 8.77 11.69
CA MET A 100 -14.89 8.34 10.32
C MET A 100 -15.74 7.11 10.01
N THR A 101 -16.95 7.34 9.48
CA THR A 101 -17.92 6.30 9.16
C THR A 101 -17.86 5.83 7.69
N ASP A 102 -17.31 6.66 6.81
CA ASP A 102 -17.15 6.36 5.39
C ASP A 102 -15.68 6.39 4.99
N VAL A 103 -15.21 5.32 4.35
CA VAL A 103 -13.84 5.16 3.86
C VAL A 103 -13.72 5.28 2.34
N SER A 104 -14.83 5.40 1.61
CA SER A 104 -14.85 5.47 0.13
C SER A 104 -14.09 6.69 -0.41
N ALA A 105 -14.09 7.79 0.36
CA ALA A 105 -13.34 9.00 0.06
C ALA A 105 -11.85 8.92 0.45
N MET A 106 -11.42 7.84 1.11
CA MET A 106 -10.03 7.65 1.51
C MET A 106 -9.18 7.08 0.38
N ARG A 107 -7.88 7.23 0.54
CA ARG A 107 -6.86 6.69 -0.35
C ARG A 107 -5.73 6.05 0.44
N LEU A 108 -5.31 4.86 0.01
CA LEU A 108 -4.04 4.30 0.47
C LEU A 108 -2.92 4.91 -0.38
N VAL A 109 -1.97 5.58 0.24
CA VAL A 109 -0.78 6.12 -0.40
C VAL A 109 0.40 5.19 -0.13
N TYR A 110 1.08 4.74 -1.19
CA TYR A 110 2.31 3.95 -1.12
C TYR A 110 3.50 4.76 -1.59
N ARG A 111 4.55 4.82 -0.77
CA ARG A 111 5.84 5.49 -1.02
C ARG A 111 6.97 4.47 -0.92
N PRO A 112 7.26 3.70 -1.99
CA PRO A 112 8.30 2.69 -1.95
C PRO A 112 9.66 3.27 -1.53
N THR A 113 10.32 2.65 -0.55
CA THR A 113 11.70 3.00 -0.15
C THR A 113 12.69 3.06 -1.32
N PHE A 114 12.51 2.23 -2.35
CA PHE A 114 13.36 2.19 -3.53
C PHE A 114 13.01 3.22 -4.63
N ALA A 115 11.91 3.96 -4.47
CA ALA A 115 11.53 5.08 -5.34
C ALA A 115 10.90 6.20 -4.49
N PRO A 116 11.68 6.87 -3.61
CA PRO A 116 11.17 7.75 -2.57
C PRO A 116 10.45 9.01 -3.10
N ASP A 117 10.75 9.42 -4.33
CA ASP A 117 10.10 10.56 -4.99
C ASP A 117 8.74 10.22 -5.59
N VAL A 118 8.30 8.95 -5.51
CA VAL A 118 7.06 8.47 -6.09
C VAL A 118 6.08 8.14 -4.97
N ALA A 119 4.87 8.71 -5.04
CA ALA A 119 3.77 8.41 -4.15
C ALA A 119 2.58 7.95 -4.99
N VAL A 120 2.07 6.75 -4.72
CA VAL A 120 0.99 6.13 -5.50
C VAL A 120 -0.27 6.03 -4.66
N SER A 121 -1.41 6.42 -5.21
CA SER A 121 -2.69 6.40 -4.48
C SER A 121 -3.59 5.27 -4.98
N PHE A 122 -4.16 4.50 -4.07
CA PHE A 122 -5.19 3.49 -4.35
C PHE A 122 -6.54 3.93 -3.78
N ALA A 123 -7.60 3.75 -4.57
CA ALA A 123 -8.97 3.93 -4.14
C ALA A 123 -9.52 2.68 -3.46
N PHE A 124 -10.45 2.89 -2.54
CA PHE A 124 -11.36 1.85 -2.05
C PHE A 124 -12.67 1.98 -2.82
N GLU A 125 -13.22 0.87 -3.31
CA GLU A 125 -14.57 0.82 -3.92
C GLU A 125 -15.62 0.48 -2.87
#